data_AF-A0A7W1F7K1-F1
#
_entry.id   AF-A0A7W1F7K1-F1
#
_cell.length_a   1.000
_cell.length_b   1.000
_cell.length_c   1.000
_cell.angle_alpha   90.00
_cell.angle_beta   90.00
_cell.angle_gamma   90.00
#
_symmetry.space_group_name_H-M   'P 1'
#
loop_
_entity.id
_entity.type
_entity.pdbx_description
1 polymer ?
#
loop_
_entity_poly.entity_id
_entity_poly.type
_entity_poly.pdbx_seq_one_letter_code
_entity_poly.pdbx_strand_id
1 'polypeptide(L)' 'MTRDRIATLSRTSRRLTEKATLARVERDAGIRTAHGEGMGIREIARVAEMDPTQVMRVVRREER' A
#
# COMPACT_ATOMS: atom_id res chain seq x y z
N MET A 1 12.25 36.08 -11.83
CA MET A 1 12.85 34.72 -11.71
C MET A 1 12.05 33.81 -10.78
N THR A 2 10.70 33.78 -10.85
CA THR A 2 9.89 33.15 -9.80
C THR A 2 8.62 32.44 -10.29
N ARG A 3 8.48 32.17 -11.60
CA ARG A 3 7.32 31.42 -12.14
C ARG A 3 7.61 29.97 -12.56
N ASP A 4 8.88 29.54 -12.65
CA ASP A 4 9.23 28.17 -13.09
C ASP A 4 9.47 27.15 -11.97
N ARG A 5 9.56 27.57 -10.69
CA ARG A 5 9.86 26.65 -9.56
C ARG A 5 8.65 25.86 -9.04
N ILE A 6 7.42 26.39 -9.19
CA ILE A 6 6.19 25.75 -8.67
C ILE A 6 5.75 24.58 -9.58
N ALA A 7 5.96 24.70 -10.89
CA ALA A 7 5.62 23.64 -11.86
C ALA A 7 6.50 22.39 -11.71
N THR A 8 7.77 22.56 -11.31
CA THR A 8 8.71 21.45 -11.06
C THR A 8 8.39 20.72 -9.76
N LEU A 9 8.05 21.45 -8.68
CA LEU A 9 7.61 20.83 -7.42
C LEU A 9 6.23 20.16 -7.57
N SER A 10 5.33 20.66 -8.42
CA SER A 10 4.03 20.03 -8.69
C SER A 10 4.13 18.64 -9.35
N ARG A 11 5.09 18.40 -10.25
CA ARG A 11 5.23 17.10 -10.94
C ARG A 11 6.02 16.08 -10.11
N THR A 12 7.07 16.52 -9.42
CA THR A 12 7.90 15.65 -8.58
C THR A 12 7.16 15.20 -7.33
N SER A 13 6.48 16.13 -6.64
CA SER A 13 5.65 15.79 -5.47
C SER A 13 4.44 14.92 -5.85
N ARG A 14 3.86 15.13 -7.04
CA ARG A 14 2.78 14.26 -7.56
C ARG A 14 3.28 12.84 -7.82
N ARG A 15 4.41 12.65 -8.52
CA ARG A 15 4.98 11.32 -8.78
C ARG A 15 5.39 10.58 -7.52
N LEU A 16 5.91 11.28 -6.52
CA LEU A 16 6.25 10.67 -5.23
C LEU A 16 5.00 10.22 -4.46
N THR A 17 3.94 11.02 -4.49
CA THR A 17 2.64 10.68 -3.87
C THR A 17 1.96 9.52 -4.58
N GLU A 18 1.99 9.51 -5.92
CA GLU A 18 1.45 8.42 -6.75
C GLU A 18 2.19 7.11 -6.50
N LYS A 19 3.52 7.12 -6.45
CA LYS A 19 4.32 5.91 -6.16
C LYS A 19 4.04 5.35 -4.77
N ALA A 20 3.98 6.20 -3.75
CA ALA A 20 3.66 5.78 -2.39
C ALA A 20 2.23 5.22 -2.27
N THR A 21 1.29 5.81 -3.01
CA THR A 21 -0.12 5.35 -3.04
C THR A 21 -0.25 4.01 -3.76
N LEU A 22 0.41 3.84 -4.90
CA LEU A 22 0.36 2.60 -5.68
C LEU A 22 0.95 1.43 -4.91
N ALA A 23 2.13 1.61 -4.30
CA ALA A 23 2.78 0.58 -3.50
C ALA A 23 1.92 0.11 -2.32
N ARG A 24 1.08 1.00 -1.77
CA ARG A 24 0.12 0.64 -0.72
C ARG A 24 -1.03 -0.19 -1.26
N VAL A 25 -1.61 0.20 -2.40
CA VAL A 25 -2.72 -0.53 -3.02
C VAL A 25 -2.29 -1.94 -3.44
N GLU A 26 -1.12 -2.06 -4.07
CA GLU A 26 -0.55 -3.36 -4.46
C GLU A 26 -0.32 -4.27 -3.26
N ARG A 27 0.18 -3.71 -2.15
CA ARG A 27 0.38 -4.46 -0.90
C ARG A 27 -0.94 -4.94 -0.30
N ASP A 28 -1.94 -4.06 -0.20
CA ASP A 28 -3.26 -4.40 0.35
C ASP A 28 -3.98 -5.42 -0.55
N ALA A 29 -3.77 -5.38 -1.87
CA ALA A 29 -4.27 -6.41 -2.80
C ALA A 29 -3.58 -7.76 -2.58
N GLY A 30 -2.24 -7.79 -2.49
CA GLY A 30 -1.49 -9.02 -2.25
C GLY A 30 -1.85 -9.72 -0.93
N ILE A 31 -2.10 -8.95 0.13
CA ILE A 31 -2.57 -9.49 1.42
C ILE A 31 -3.92 -10.19 1.26
N ARG A 32 -4.86 -9.60 0.53
CA ARG A 32 -6.21 -10.16 0.34
C ARG A 32 -6.17 -11.40 -0.54
N THR A 33 -5.39 -11.38 -1.62
CA THR A 33 -5.17 -12.56 -2.48
C THR A 33 -4.59 -13.73 -1.68
N ALA A 34 -3.49 -13.51 -0.94
CA ALA A 34 -2.87 -14.55 -0.13
C ALA A 34 -3.82 -15.14 0.93
N HIS A 35 -4.63 -14.28 1.57
CA HIS A 35 -5.66 -14.74 2.51
C HIS A 35 -6.76 -15.55 1.81
N GLY A 36 -7.22 -15.12 0.63
CA GLY A 36 -8.20 -15.86 -0.18
C GLY A 36 -7.68 -17.21 -0.68
N GLU A 37 -6.36 -17.35 -0.86
CA GLU A 37 -5.68 -18.62 -1.17
C GLU A 37 -5.49 -19.53 0.06
N GLY A 38 -5.91 -19.08 1.25
CA GLY A 38 -5.88 -19.87 2.49
C GLY A 38 -4.61 -19.68 3.33
N MET A 39 -3.72 -18.74 2.98
CA MET A 39 -2.56 -18.44 3.83
C MET A 39 -3.00 -17.83 5.17
N GLY A 40 -2.35 -18.27 6.25
CA GLY A 40 -2.64 -17.75 7.59
C GLY A 40 -2.15 -16.32 7.78
N ILE A 41 -2.85 -15.54 8.61
CA ILE A 41 -2.49 -14.13 8.93
C ILE A 41 -1.02 -13.97 9.35
N ARG A 42 -0.48 -14.89 10.16
CA ARG A 42 0.92 -14.85 10.63
C ARG A 42 1.92 -15.12 9.51
N GLU A 43 1.54 -15.95 8.55
CA GLU A 43 2.36 -16.29 7.39
C GLU A 43 2.43 -15.11 6.43
N ILE A 44 1.28 -14.52 6.11
CA ILE A 44 1.18 -13.29 5.31
C ILE A 44 1.96 -12.15 5.97
N ALA A 45 1.83 -11.97 7.29
CA ALA A 45 2.57 -10.96 8.04
C ALA A 45 4.09 -11.12 7.91
N ARG A 46 4.58 -12.36 7.92
CA ARG A 46 6.01 -12.66 7.73
C ARG A 46 6.47 -12.32 6.31
N VAL A 47 5.73 -12.76 5.29
CA VAL A 47 6.07 -12.52 3.88
C VAL A 47 6.01 -11.03 3.53
N ALA A 48 5.02 -10.32 4.08
CA ALA A 48 4.83 -8.89 3.86
C ALA A 48 5.69 -8.00 4.78
N GLU A 49 6.50 -8.58 5.66
CA GLU A 49 7.30 -7.87 6.70
C GLU A 49 6.45 -6.85 7.48
N MET A 50 5.24 -7.26 7.86
CA MET A 50 4.24 -6.42 8.51
C MET A 50 3.81 -6.98 9.86
N ASP A 51 3.27 -6.09 10.70
CA ASP A 51 2.63 -6.53 11.92
C ASP A 51 1.34 -7.32 11.62
N PRO A 52 1.09 -8.46 12.27
CA PRO A 52 -0.11 -9.28 12.05
C PRO A 52 -1.43 -8.51 12.24
N THR A 53 -1.48 -7.52 13.12
CA THR A 53 -2.68 -6.70 13.32
C THR A 53 -2.96 -5.79 12.13
N GLN A 54 -1.93 -5.38 11.38
CA GLN A 54 -2.11 -4.62 10.15
C GLN A 54 -2.68 -5.51 9.04
N VAL A 55 -2.17 -6.75 8.92
CA VAL A 55 -2.73 -7.76 7.99
C VAL A 55 -4.19 -8.03 8.31
N MET A 56 -4.54 -8.24 9.59
CA MET A 56 -5.94 -8.41 10.00
C MET A 56 -6.83 -7.22 9.62
N ARG A 57 -6.33 -5.99 9.74
CA ARG A 57 -7.10 -4.79 9.36
C ARG A 57 -7.36 -4.73 7.86
N VAL A 58 -6.41 -5.17 7.03
CA VAL A 58 -6.56 -5.20 5.57
C VAL A 58 -7.60 -6.26 5.18
N VAL A 59 -7.49 -7.47 5.73
CA VAL A 59 -8.43 -8.56 5.45
C VAL A 59 -9.86 -8.20 5.92
N ARG A 60 -10.02 -7.65 7.13
CA ARG A 60 -11.33 -7.25 7.67
C ARG A 60 -11.99 -6.08 6.95
N ARG A 61 -11.24 -5.29 6.18
CA ARG A 61 -11.78 -4.15 5.41
C ARG A 61 -12.55 -4.58 4.17
N GLU A 62 -12.38 -5.82 3.72
CA GLU A 62 -13.05 -6.36 2.54
C GLU A 62 -14.39 -7.04 2.86
N GLU A 63 -14.63 -7.44 4.12
CA GLU A 63 -15.88 -8.08 4.56
C GLU A 63 -17.05 -7.11 4.79
N ARG A 64 -16.85 -5.80 4.59
CA ARG A 64 -17.91 -4.77 4.59
C ARG A 64 -18.17 -4.28 3.17
#